data_AF-A0A3B9L702-F1
#
_entry.id   AF-A0A3B9L702-F1
#
_cell.length_a   1.000
_cell.length_b   1.000
_cell.length_c   1.000
_cell.angle_alpha   90.00
_cell.angle_beta   90.00
_cell.angle_gamma   90.00
#
_symmetry.space_group_name_H-M   'P 1'
#
loop_
_entity.id
_entity.type
_entity.pdbx_description
1 polymer ?
#
loop_
_entity_poly.entity_id
_entity_poly.type
_entity_poly.pdbx_seq_one_letter_code
_entity_poly.pdbx_strand_id
1 'polypeptide(L)'
;GTQPSVTEDASVLYQQAAQQTLAELESGQYGELVKTALRYVDNNAAQLIDLLASMLAKRDQWLHHAQETFDAEHAQTIIRHLVSQALKLATNSIQPALQQLLMPVARFAAANLATDSNIAALNDWDMPLNDAPEHLSRWRELASLMLTDQGEPRKEKGLNVKFGFPPTDEGKTHKQTLCQVIETIGDLSALHQVRYLPDVNNNEGWQMVSAFSKLLNLAVAKLWLVFQRNNEVDFAEIASRATLALTDHFGEPTDLALKLDYQIQHLLVDEFQDTSPSQIALIEQLTKGWQADDARTLFCVGDPMQSIYRFRKANVSLFLQATERGIGDIALTRLPLYRNNRSHPAVVDWINDTFRAIFPSHDSMAQGAISYRKFIATKPDVSEAGVYIHPIVSPAD
;
A
#
# COMPACT_ATOMS: atom_id res chain seq x y z
N GLY A 1 36.38 -12.37 5.69
CA GLY A 1 36.13 -11.34 6.71
C GLY A 1 35.37 -11.96 7.85
N THR A 2 35.49 -11.40 9.06
CA THR A 2 34.64 -11.75 10.21
C THR A 2 33.17 -11.45 9.90
N GLN A 3 32.27 -12.29 10.40
CA GLN A 3 30.82 -12.04 10.26
C GLN A 3 30.46 -10.75 11.01
N PRO A 4 29.80 -9.77 10.37
CA PRO A 4 29.38 -8.54 11.04
C PRO A 4 28.33 -8.86 12.11
N SER A 5 28.28 -8.04 13.17
CA SER A 5 27.23 -8.15 14.19
C SER A 5 25.89 -7.68 13.62
N VAL A 6 24.80 -8.29 14.08
CA VAL A 6 23.44 -7.90 13.71
C VAL A 6 22.90 -6.95 14.78
N THR A 7 22.44 -5.78 14.38
CA THR A 7 21.77 -4.82 15.28
C THR A 7 20.25 -4.91 15.11
N GLU A 8 19.54 -4.91 16.24
CA GLU A 8 18.07 -4.84 16.26
C GLU A 8 17.56 -3.41 15.99
N ASP A 9 18.35 -2.40 16.36
CA ASP A 9 18.05 -0.99 16.09
C ASP A 9 19.22 -0.32 15.34
N ALA A 10 19.05 -0.20 14.02
CA ALA A 10 20.00 0.48 13.14
C ALA A 10 19.65 1.96 12.91
N SER A 11 18.75 2.57 13.71
CA SER A 11 18.30 3.96 13.49
C SER A 11 19.45 4.97 13.41
N VAL A 12 20.47 4.79 14.25
CA VAL A 12 21.68 5.63 14.23
C VAL A 12 22.46 5.47 12.93
N LEU A 13 22.56 4.24 12.41
CA LEU A 13 23.27 3.94 11.15
C LEU A 13 22.52 4.52 9.95
N TYR A 14 21.18 4.49 9.95
CA TYR A 14 20.36 5.13 8.91
C TYR A 14 20.53 6.65 8.91
N GLN A 15 20.53 7.27 10.08
CA GLN A 15 20.78 8.71 10.24
C GLN A 15 22.17 9.10 9.75
N GLN A 16 23.21 8.34 10.13
CA GLN A 16 24.57 8.56 9.63
C GLN A 16 24.66 8.43 8.10
N ALA A 17 24.01 7.43 7.51
CA ALA A 17 23.97 7.25 6.08
C ALA A 17 23.30 8.44 5.37
N ALA A 18 22.14 8.88 5.88
CA ALA A 18 21.42 10.04 5.35
C ALA A 18 22.26 11.33 5.43
N GLN A 19 22.95 11.57 6.54
CA GLN A 19 23.88 12.70 6.69
C GLN A 19 25.03 12.64 5.68
N GLN A 20 25.63 11.46 5.48
CA GLN A 20 26.68 11.26 4.48
C GLN A 20 26.18 11.44 3.05
N THR A 21 24.91 11.12 2.77
CA THR A 21 24.28 11.40 1.48
C THR A 21 24.16 12.90 1.24
N LEU A 22 23.74 13.68 2.25
CA LEU A 22 23.65 15.14 2.10
C LEU A 22 25.04 15.80 2.02
N ALA A 23 26.07 15.21 2.63
CA ALA A 23 27.45 15.72 2.54
C ALA A 23 28.00 15.69 1.10
N GLU A 24 27.40 14.90 0.20
CA GLU A 24 27.72 14.92 -1.24
C GLU A 24 27.25 16.20 -1.95
N LEU A 25 26.61 17.14 -1.25
CA LEU A 25 26.22 18.45 -1.79
C LEU A 25 27.40 19.19 -2.44
N GLU A 26 28.59 19.06 -1.87
CA GLU A 26 29.82 19.71 -2.34
C GLU A 26 30.57 18.85 -3.38
N SER A 27 30.14 17.62 -3.64
CA SER A 27 30.77 16.73 -4.61
C SER A 27 30.22 17.00 -6.02
N GLY A 28 31.13 17.10 -7.01
CA GLY A 28 30.74 17.46 -8.38
C GLY A 28 29.86 16.42 -9.09
N GLN A 29 29.85 15.17 -8.64
CA GLN A 29 29.09 14.07 -9.28
C GLN A 29 27.64 13.97 -8.79
N TYR A 30 27.39 14.18 -7.50
CA TYR A 30 26.07 14.00 -6.88
C TYR A 30 25.50 15.28 -6.27
N GLY A 31 26.25 16.38 -6.22
CA GLY A 31 25.83 17.63 -5.60
C GLY A 31 24.58 18.24 -6.21
N GLU A 32 24.42 18.20 -7.54
CA GLU A 32 23.20 18.71 -8.20
C GLU A 32 21.95 17.88 -7.84
N LEU A 33 22.12 16.58 -7.58
CA LEU A 33 21.03 15.71 -7.16
C LEU A 33 20.55 16.08 -5.75
N VAL A 34 21.49 16.28 -4.82
CA VAL A 34 21.19 16.69 -3.44
C VAL A 34 20.55 18.08 -3.42
N LYS A 35 21.05 19.04 -4.21
CA LYS A 35 20.45 20.38 -4.36
C LYS A 35 19.01 20.30 -4.85
N THR A 36 18.76 19.46 -5.85
CA THR A 36 17.42 19.31 -6.43
C THR A 36 16.44 18.75 -5.40
N ALA A 37 16.84 17.72 -4.65
CA ALA A 37 16.01 17.17 -3.57
C ALA A 37 15.77 18.17 -2.44
N LEU A 38 16.80 18.94 -2.03
CA LEU A 38 16.65 19.99 -1.01
C LEU A 38 15.64 21.05 -1.42
N ARG A 39 15.61 21.47 -2.69
CA ARG A 39 14.61 22.43 -3.19
C ARG A 39 13.17 21.94 -3.01
N TYR A 40 12.93 20.64 -3.13
CA TYR A 40 11.61 20.04 -2.95
C TYR A 40 11.17 19.93 -1.47
N VAL A 41 12.09 20.10 -0.53
CA VAL A 41 11.83 20.06 0.92
C VAL A 41 12.11 21.45 1.52
N ASP A 42 11.85 22.51 0.77
CA ASP A 42 12.03 23.92 1.20
C ASP A 42 13.42 24.23 1.75
N ASN A 43 14.46 23.55 1.25
CA ASN A 43 15.84 23.56 1.72
C ASN A 43 16.03 23.18 3.20
N ASN A 44 15.10 22.42 3.78
CA ASN A 44 15.20 21.90 5.13
C ASN A 44 16.03 20.60 5.15
N ALA A 45 17.32 20.74 5.43
CA ALA A 45 18.24 19.60 5.50
C ALA A 45 17.88 18.57 6.58
N ALA A 46 17.40 19.02 7.75
CA ALA A 46 17.01 18.12 8.84
C ALA A 46 15.82 17.24 8.42
N GLN A 47 14.80 17.85 7.81
CA GLN A 47 13.64 17.11 7.29
C GLN A 47 14.03 16.10 6.20
N LEU A 48 14.95 16.47 5.31
CA LEU A 48 15.44 15.55 4.28
C LEU A 48 16.22 14.37 4.88
N ILE A 49 17.05 14.61 5.90
CA ILE A 49 17.77 13.55 6.62
C ILE A 49 16.78 12.58 7.28
N ASP A 50 15.79 13.09 7.99
CA ASP A 50 14.79 12.25 8.66
C ASP A 50 13.96 11.43 7.68
N LEU A 51 13.61 12.04 6.53
CA LEU A 51 12.92 11.35 5.46
C LEU A 51 13.78 10.21 4.89
N LEU A 52 15.05 10.48 4.57
CA LEU A 52 15.98 9.47 4.05
C LEU A 52 16.20 8.34 5.07
N ALA A 53 16.41 8.66 6.35
CA ALA A 53 16.60 7.66 7.40
C ALA A 53 15.36 6.76 7.55
N SER A 54 14.16 7.36 7.56
CA SER A 54 12.89 6.63 7.59
C SER A 54 12.69 5.72 6.37
N MET A 55 13.09 6.19 5.19
CA MET A 55 13.05 5.39 3.96
C MET A 55 14.07 4.25 3.99
N LEU A 56 15.31 4.48 4.45
CA LEU A 56 16.34 3.44 4.58
C LEU A 56 15.93 2.30 5.51
N ALA A 57 15.22 2.62 6.60
CA ALA A 57 14.65 1.63 7.52
C ALA A 57 13.61 0.71 6.85
N LYS A 58 12.97 1.17 5.76
CA LYS A 58 11.93 0.45 5.02
C LYS A 58 12.39 -0.01 3.63
N ARG A 59 13.70 -0.06 3.39
CA ARG A 59 14.24 -0.33 2.05
C ARG A 59 13.88 -1.69 1.48
N ASP A 60 13.61 -2.67 2.34
CA ASP A 60 13.08 -3.98 1.94
C ASP A 60 11.75 -3.88 1.17
N GLN A 61 10.98 -2.80 1.38
CA GLN A 61 9.68 -2.58 0.73
C GLN A 61 9.76 -1.87 -0.62
N TRP A 62 10.81 -1.10 -0.90
CA TRP A 62 10.87 -0.23 -2.09
C TRP A 62 12.14 -0.36 -2.93
N LEU A 63 13.22 -0.94 -2.40
CA LEU A 63 14.52 -0.96 -3.09
C LEU A 63 14.46 -1.69 -4.43
N HIS A 64 13.67 -2.75 -4.52
CA HIS A 64 13.48 -3.51 -5.76
C HIS A 64 12.88 -2.64 -6.88
N HIS A 65 12.00 -1.71 -6.54
CA HIS A 65 11.50 -0.73 -7.51
C HIS A 65 12.59 0.28 -7.89
N ALA A 66 13.38 0.76 -6.91
CA ALA A 66 14.38 1.81 -7.13
C ALA A 66 15.60 1.36 -7.95
N GLN A 67 15.89 0.05 -8.00
CA GLN A 67 16.99 -0.53 -8.76
C GLN A 67 16.66 -0.76 -10.24
N GLU A 68 15.38 -0.95 -10.58
CA GLU A 68 14.94 -0.84 -11.97
C GLU A 68 15.13 0.61 -12.40
N THR A 69 15.83 0.84 -13.51
CA THR A 69 16.18 2.18 -13.98
C THR A 69 14.91 3.02 -14.13
N PHE A 70 14.59 3.84 -13.12
CA PHE A 70 13.51 4.81 -13.17
C PHE A 70 13.90 5.92 -14.12
N ASP A 71 13.78 5.65 -15.42
CA ASP A 71 13.59 6.70 -16.38
C ASP A 71 12.25 7.39 -16.11
N ALA A 72 12.19 8.69 -16.35
CA ALA A 72 11.00 9.50 -16.13
C ALA A 72 9.79 8.91 -16.88
N GLU A 73 10.02 8.32 -18.05
CA GLU A 73 8.99 7.67 -18.87
C GLU A 73 8.42 6.39 -18.23
N HIS A 74 9.27 5.56 -17.61
CA HIS A 74 8.82 4.37 -16.88
C HIS A 74 8.07 4.74 -15.60
N ALA A 75 8.58 5.71 -14.83
CA ALA A 75 7.87 6.24 -13.66
C ALA A 75 6.48 6.77 -14.06
N GLN A 76 6.43 7.52 -15.18
CA GLN A 76 5.18 8.05 -15.74
C GLN A 76 4.18 6.96 -16.07
N THR A 77 4.66 5.88 -16.71
CA THR A 77 3.84 4.73 -17.07
C THR A 77 3.30 4.02 -15.84
N ILE A 78 4.13 3.79 -14.81
CA ILE A 78 3.73 3.11 -13.57
C ILE A 78 2.66 3.91 -12.83
N ILE A 79 2.87 5.21 -12.60
CA ILE A 79 1.86 6.01 -11.89
C ILE A 79 0.60 6.20 -12.74
N ARG A 80 0.70 6.35 -14.07
CA ARG A 80 -0.50 6.31 -14.95
C ARG A 80 -1.28 5.02 -14.75
N HIS A 81 -0.59 3.89 -14.67
CA HIS A 81 -1.20 2.60 -14.38
C HIS A 81 -1.85 2.55 -12.99
N LEU A 82 -1.15 3.00 -11.94
CA LEU A 82 -1.69 3.04 -10.57
C LEU A 82 -2.91 3.97 -10.45
N VAL A 83 -2.86 5.14 -11.08
CA VAL A 83 -4.00 6.06 -11.16
C VAL A 83 -5.17 5.38 -11.86
N SER A 84 -4.94 4.75 -13.02
CA SER A 84 -5.98 4.03 -13.74
C SER A 84 -6.59 2.89 -12.91
N GLN A 85 -5.77 2.11 -12.20
CA GLN A 85 -6.27 1.07 -11.28
C GLN A 85 -7.15 1.64 -10.15
N ALA A 86 -6.74 2.77 -9.56
CA ALA A 86 -7.53 3.43 -8.53
C ALA A 86 -8.85 4.00 -9.09
N LEU A 87 -8.81 4.62 -10.27
CA LEU A 87 -9.99 5.12 -10.97
C LEU A 87 -10.93 3.99 -11.40
N LYS A 88 -10.41 2.81 -11.71
CA LYS A 88 -11.23 1.62 -11.99
C LYS A 88 -12.06 1.20 -10.78
N LEU A 89 -11.52 1.28 -9.57
CA LEU A 89 -12.30 1.04 -8.35
C LEU A 89 -13.42 2.07 -8.17
N ALA A 90 -13.12 3.35 -8.44
CA ALA A 90 -14.13 4.41 -8.41
C ALA A 90 -15.22 4.22 -9.47
N THR A 91 -14.84 3.81 -10.69
CA THR A 91 -15.75 3.51 -11.80
C THR A 91 -16.65 2.32 -11.51
N ASN A 92 -16.11 1.28 -10.85
CA ASN A 92 -16.90 0.12 -10.43
C ASN A 92 -17.92 0.48 -9.34
N SER A 93 -17.57 1.42 -8.47
CA SER A 93 -18.44 1.89 -7.38
C SER A 93 -19.52 2.87 -7.89
N ILE A 94 -19.16 3.77 -8.80
CA ILE A 94 -20.06 4.76 -9.41
C ILE A 94 -20.27 4.38 -10.88
N GLN A 95 -21.09 3.36 -11.09
CA GLN A 95 -21.39 2.82 -12.42
C GLN A 95 -22.03 3.87 -13.35
N PRO A 96 -21.95 3.70 -14.69
CA PRO A 96 -22.46 4.68 -15.66
C PRO A 96 -23.92 5.13 -15.41
N ALA A 97 -24.79 4.22 -14.94
CA ALA A 97 -26.17 4.55 -14.60
C ALA A 97 -26.29 5.57 -13.46
N LEU A 98 -25.46 5.44 -12.42
CA LEU A 98 -25.41 6.40 -11.30
C LEU A 98 -24.80 7.73 -11.75
N GLN A 99 -23.78 7.68 -12.61
CA GLN A 99 -23.19 8.89 -13.19
C GLN A 99 -24.20 9.68 -14.02
N GLN A 100 -25.06 9.02 -14.79
CA GLN A 100 -26.13 9.69 -15.54
C GLN A 100 -27.11 10.46 -14.64
N LEU A 101 -27.35 9.98 -13.42
CA LEU A 101 -28.15 10.71 -12.42
C LEU A 101 -27.39 11.89 -11.80
N LEU A 102 -26.05 11.76 -11.65
CA LEU A 102 -25.19 12.80 -11.10
C LEU A 102 -24.88 13.92 -12.08
N MET A 103 -24.80 13.65 -13.39
CA MET A 103 -24.43 14.65 -14.39
C MET A 103 -25.30 15.92 -14.34
N PRO A 104 -26.65 15.86 -14.35
CA PRO A 104 -27.48 17.06 -14.25
C PRO A 104 -27.26 17.82 -12.93
N VAL A 105 -27.09 17.09 -11.82
CA VAL A 105 -26.86 17.65 -10.49
C VAL A 105 -25.52 18.38 -10.43
N ALA A 106 -24.47 17.77 -10.96
CA ALA A 106 -23.12 18.32 -10.97
C ALA A 106 -23.02 19.55 -11.87
N ARG A 107 -23.63 19.51 -13.07
CA ARG A 107 -23.73 20.68 -13.96
C ARG A 107 -24.51 21.81 -13.29
N PHE A 108 -25.64 21.51 -12.66
CA PHE A 108 -26.43 22.50 -11.91
C PHE A 108 -25.61 23.13 -10.78
N ALA A 109 -24.91 22.33 -9.98
CA ALA A 109 -24.08 22.82 -8.90
C ALA A 109 -22.94 23.71 -9.41
N ALA A 110 -22.21 23.26 -10.44
CA ALA A 110 -21.10 23.99 -11.02
C ALA A 110 -21.54 25.31 -11.68
N ALA A 111 -22.68 25.32 -12.38
CA ALA A 111 -23.24 26.53 -13.00
C ALA A 111 -23.65 27.62 -11.99
N ASN A 112 -23.95 27.24 -10.74
CA ASN A 112 -24.30 28.16 -9.66
C ASN A 112 -23.08 28.65 -8.85
N LEU A 113 -21.86 28.24 -9.21
CA LEU A 113 -20.62 28.66 -8.55
C LEU A 113 -19.74 29.51 -9.47
N ALA A 114 -18.71 30.12 -8.89
CA ALA A 114 -17.71 30.84 -9.66
C ALA A 114 -16.93 29.88 -10.58
N THR A 115 -16.41 30.42 -11.69
CA THR A 115 -15.70 29.65 -12.74
C THR A 115 -14.39 29.04 -12.26
N ASP A 116 -13.86 29.47 -11.12
CA ASP A 116 -12.67 28.96 -10.44
C ASP A 116 -12.99 28.02 -9.26
N SER A 117 -14.25 27.61 -9.11
CA SER A 117 -14.67 26.71 -8.04
C SER A 117 -14.09 25.30 -8.19
N ASN A 118 -14.02 24.58 -7.07
CA ASN A 118 -13.49 23.20 -6.98
C ASN A 118 -14.37 22.14 -7.69
N ILE A 119 -15.38 22.55 -8.45
CA ILE A 119 -16.24 21.68 -9.27
C ILE A 119 -16.48 22.27 -10.68
N ALA A 120 -15.65 23.23 -11.11
CA ALA A 120 -15.84 23.95 -12.35
C ALA A 120 -15.79 23.06 -13.60
N ALA A 121 -14.94 22.02 -13.63
CA ALA A 121 -14.84 21.08 -14.75
C ALA A 121 -16.00 20.08 -14.82
N LEU A 122 -16.92 20.10 -13.85
CA LEU A 122 -18.19 19.36 -13.92
C LEU A 122 -19.30 20.12 -14.67
N ASN A 123 -19.11 21.40 -14.98
CA ASN A 123 -20.14 22.22 -15.64
C ASN A 123 -20.50 21.72 -17.05
N ASP A 124 -19.56 21.07 -17.74
CA ASP A 124 -19.73 20.48 -19.07
C ASP A 124 -19.76 18.94 -19.03
N TRP A 125 -19.93 18.33 -17.86
CA TRP A 125 -19.91 16.88 -17.72
C TRP A 125 -21.15 16.24 -18.37
N ASP A 126 -20.96 15.59 -19.52
CA ASP A 126 -22.02 15.03 -20.37
C ASP A 126 -21.88 13.52 -20.67
N MET A 127 -20.67 12.97 -20.51
CA MET A 127 -20.36 11.55 -20.72
C MET A 127 -19.82 10.90 -19.44
N PRO A 128 -20.12 9.60 -19.18
CA PRO A 128 -19.60 8.91 -18.00
C PRO A 128 -18.06 8.96 -17.94
N LEU A 129 -17.54 9.31 -16.77
CA LEU A 129 -16.14 9.17 -16.41
C LEU A 129 -15.77 7.69 -16.39
N ASN A 130 -14.59 7.40 -16.93
CA ASN A 130 -13.98 6.07 -16.97
C ASN A 130 -12.67 6.05 -16.16
N ASP A 131 -11.92 4.96 -16.29
CA ASP A 131 -10.63 4.70 -15.63
C ASP A 131 -9.42 5.30 -16.35
N ALA A 132 -9.63 6.18 -17.35
CA ALA A 132 -8.56 6.90 -18.02
C ALA A 132 -7.97 7.97 -17.08
N PRO A 133 -6.63 8.05 -16.92
CA PRO A 133 -5.97 9.04 -16.07
C PRO A 133 -6.34 10.50 -16.40
N GLU A 134 -6.74 10.78 -17.64
CA GLU A 134 -7.19 12.09 -18.12
C GLU A 134 -8.48 12.57 -17.43
N HIS A 135 -9.29 11.64 -16.89
CA HIS A 135 -10.50 11.96 -16.14
C HIS A 135 -10.24 12.21 -14.64
N LEU A 136 -9.00 12.12 -14.17
CA LEU A 136 -8.65 12.26 -12.75
C LEU A 136 -9.13 13.58 -12.15
N SER A 137 -9.00 14.70 -12.87
CA SER A 137 -9.45 16.01 -12.40
C SER A 137 -10.96 16.01 -12.12
N ARG A 138 -11.77 15.57 -13.09
CA ARG A 138 -13.23 15.46 -12.93
C ARG A 138 -13.63 14.50 -11.81
N TRP A 139 -12.92 13.38 -11.63
CA TRP A 139 -13.15 12.49 -10.50
C TRP A 139 -12.87 13.15 -9.13
N ARG A 140 -11.81 13.98 -9.02
CA ARG A 140 -11.51 14.74 -7.79
C ARG A 140 -12.57 15.80 -7.49
N GLU A 141 -13.10 16.45 -8.52
CA GLU A 141 -14.19 17.41 -8.39
C GLU A 141 -15.49 16.71 -7.96
N LEU A 142 -15.80 15.55 -8.55
CA LEU A 142 -16.93 14.72 -8.14
C LEU A 142 -16.80 14.28 -6.68
N ALA A 143 -15.59 13.90 -6.26
CA ALA A 143 -15.30 13.62 -4.85
C ALA A 143 -15.54 14.82 -3.94
N SER A 144 -15.18 16.03 -4.38
CA SER A 144 -15.40 17.27 -3.63
C SER A 144 -16.89 17.63 -3.51
N LEU A 145 -17.68 17.32 -4.54
CA LEU A 145 -19.13 17.47 -4.55
C LEU A 145 -19.84 16.49 -3.60
N MET A 146 -19.38 15.24 -3.54
CA MET A 146 -20.06 14.17 -2.79
C MET A 146 -19.56 14.00 -1.36
N LEU A 147 -18.31 14.38 -1.06
CA LEU A 147 -17.65 14.13 0.21
C LEU A 147 -17.28 15.43 0.95
N THR A 148 -17.26 15.36 2.28
CA THR A 148 -16.63 16.38 3.14
C THR A 148 -15.11 16.31 3.05
N ASP A 149 -14.40 17.28 3.63
CA ASP A 149 -12.94 17.25 3.69
C ASP A 149 -12.37 16.08 4.51
N GLN A 150 -13.17 15.55 5.44
CA GLN A 150 -12.85 14.35 6.21
C GLN A 150 -13.20 13.05 5.48
N GLY A 151 -13.70 13.12 4.24
CA GLY A 151 -14.09 11.95 3.45
C GLY A 151 -15.44 11.36 3.81
N GLU A 152 -16.24 12.04 4.63
CA GLU A 152 -17.59 11.59 4.97
C GLU A 152 -18.60 11.97 3.87
N PRO A 153 -19.64 11.15 3.63
CA PRO A 153 -20.70 11.51 2.69
C PRO A 153 -21.41 12.82 3.06
N ARG A 154 -21.58 13.73 2.10
CA ARG A 154 -22.29 15.00 2.35
C ARG A 154 -23.78 14.76 2.59
N LYS A 155 -24.29 15.37 3.66
CA LYS A 155 -25.71 15.36 4.03
C LYS A 155 -26.43 16.59 3.46
N GLU A 156 -27.73 16.47 3.27
CA GLU A 156 -28.58 17.53 2.71
C GLU A 156 -28.42 18.88 3.42
N LYS A 157 -28.30 18.88 4.76
CA LYS A 157 -28.08 20.10 5.57
C LYS A 157 -26.78 20.84 5.23
N GLY A 158 -25.77 20.15 4.70
CA GLY A 158 -24.49 20.72 4.30
C GLY A 158 -24.48 21.32 2.90
N LEU A 159 -25.46 20.97 2.05
CA LEU A 159 -25.57 21.45 0.68
C LEU A 159 -26.32 22.79 0.67
N ASN A 160 -25.62 23.88 0.39
CA ASN A 160 -26.17 25.23 0.39
C ASN A 160 -25.64 26.03 -0.83
N VAL A 161 -25.92 27.34 -0.87
CA VAL A 161 -25.51 28.21 -1.98
C VAL A 161 -24.00 28.15 -2.24
N LYS A 162 -23.17 27.98 -1.20
CA LYS A 162 -21.71 27.86 -1.32
C LYS A 162 -21.25 26.58 -2.04
N PHE A 163 -22.15 25.61 -2.20
CA PHE A 163 -21.91 24.36 -2.90
C PHE A 163 -22.72 24.26 -4.20
N GLY A 164 -23.26 25.37 -4.69
CA GLY A 164 -23.99 25.40 -5.96
C GLY A 164 -25.48 25.05 -5.83
N PHE A 165 -26.03 25.01 -4.62
CA PHE A 165 -27.42 24.64 -4.40
C PHE A 165 -28.25 25.77 -3.75
N PRO A 166 -28.78 26.71 -4.56
CA PRO A 166 -29.66 27.77 -4.07
C PRO A 166 -30.96 27.24 -3.47
N PRO A 167 -31.66 28.02 -2.62
CA PRO A 167 -32.92 27.63 -2.00
C PRO A 167 -34.11 27.73 -2.99
N THR A 168 -33.96 27.22 -4.21
CA THR A 168 -34.99 27.10 -5.25
C THR A 168 -35.56 25.68 -5.27
N ASP A 169 -36.71 25.47 -5.91
CA ASP A 169 -37.30 24.13 -6.01
C ASP A 169 -36.46 23.17 -6.88
N GLU A 170 -35.82 23.71 -7.91
CA GLU A 170 -34.81 23.00 -8.70
C GLU A 170 -33.59 22.63 -7.86
N GLY A 171 -33.08 23.56 -7.04
CA GLY A 171 -31.97 23.31 -6.12
C GLY A 171 -32.28 22.25 -5.06
N LYS A 172 -33.51 22.23 -4.52
CA LYS A 172 -33.97 21.18 -3.60
C LYS A 172 -34.01 19.81 -4.28
N THR A 173 -34.52 19.76 -5.52
CA THR A 173 -34.61 18.51 -6.30
C THR A 173 -33.21 17.93 -6.54
N HIS A 174 -32.26 18.75 -6.98
CA HIS A 174 -30.89 18.29 -7.20
C HIS A 174 -30.17 17.87 -5.91
N LYS A 175 -30.42 18.53 -4.76
CA LYS A 175 -29.91 18.08 -3.46
C LYS A 175 -30.42 16.68 -3.09
N GLN A 176 -31.72 16.46 -3.26
CA GLN A 176 -32.34 15.17 -2.94
C GLN A 176 -31.78 14.05 -3.82
N THR A 177 -31.65 14.31 -5.13
CA THR A 177 -31.02 13.36 -6.05
C THR A 177 -29.57 13.05 -5.65
N LEU A 178 -28.77 14.08 -5.27
CA LEU A 178 -27.40 13.86 -4.83
C LEU A 178 -27.32 12.95 -3.60
N CYS A 179 -28.14 13.23 -2.57
CA CYS A 179 -28.17 12.44 -1.36
C CYS A 179 -28.64 11.00 -1.62
N GLN A 180 -29.66 10.81 -2.47
CA GLN A 180 -30.13 9.47 -2.87
C GLN A 180 -29.05 8.67 -3.58
N VAL A 181 -28.29 9.29 -4.50
CA VAL A 181 -27.19 8.61 -5.19
C VAL A 181 -26.07 8.26 -4.21
N ILE A 182 -25.70 9.17 -3.32
CA ILE A 182 -24.71 8.94 -2.26
C ILE A 182 -25.12 7.74 -1.38
N GLU A 183 -26.37 7.70 -0.93
CA GLU A 183 -26.91 6.58 -0.13
C GLU A 183 -26.93 5.27 -0.92
N THR A 184 -27.24 5.32 -2.21
CA THR A 184 -27.26 4.14 -3.08
C THR A 184 -25.87 3.53 -3.26
N ILE A 185 -24.83 4.36 -3.35
CA ILE A 185 -23.44 3.88 -3.47
C ILE A 185 -22.98 3.25 -2.16
N GLY A 186 -23.35 3.84 -1.02
CA GLY A 186 -22.98 3.35 0.31
C GLY A 186 -21.50 3.59 0.63
N ASP A 187 -20.59 2.77 0.06
CA ASP A 187 -19.15 2.90 0.27
C ASP A 187 -18.51 3.86 -0.75
N LEU A 188 -18.08 5.03 -0.27
CA LEU A 188 -17.37 6.03 -1.06
C LEU A 188 -15.85 6.05 -0.79
N SER A 189 -15.30 5.01 -0.17
CA SER A 189 -13.86 4.90 0.13
C SER A 189 -13.00 5.02 -1.13
N ALA A 190 -13.43 4.39 -2.23
CA ALA A 190 -12.75 4.48 -3.52
C ALA A 190 -12.72 5.93 -4.04
N LEU A 191 -13.84 6.65 -3.95
CA LEU A 191 -13.92 8.05 -4.37
C LEU A 191 -13.07 8.96 -3.47
N HIS A 192 -13.02 8.69 -2.17
CA HIS A 192 -12.19 9.44 -1.23
C HIS A 192 -10.69 9.32 -1.56
N GLN A 193 -10.21 8.11 -1.91
CA GLN A 193 -8.83 7.87 -2.30
C GLN A 193 -8.39 8.69 -3.53
N VAL A 194 -9.32 8.94 -4.47
CA VAL A 194 -9.01 9.68 -5.71
C VAL A 194 -8.51 11.10 -5.44
N ARG A 195 -8.92 11.73 -4.33
CA ARG A 195 -8.46 13.08 -3.93
C ARG A 195 -6.96 13.17 -3.71
N TYR A 196 -6.32 12.06 -3.33
CA TYR A 196 -4.90 12.00 -2.96
C TYR A 196 -4.02 11.36 -4.03
N LEU A 197 -4.59 10.90 -5.14
CA LEU A 197 -3.80 10.36 -6.24
C LEU A 197 -2.88 11.45 -6.79
N PRO A 198 -1.68 11.13 -7.28
CA PRO A 198 -0.79 12.10 -7.90
C PRO A 198 -1.37 12.63 -9.22
N ASP A 199 -1.05 13.87 -9.58
CA ASP A 199 -1.42 14.42 -10.89
C ASP A 199 -0.54 13.82 -11.99
N VAL A 200 -1.19 13.31 -13.03
CA VAL A 200 -0.57 12.59 -14.13
C VAL A 200 0.16 13.53 -15.10
N ASN A 201 -0.26 14.80 -15.15
CA ASN A 201 0.27 15.81 -16.06
C ASN A 201 1.29 16.74 -15.39
N ASN A 202 1.53 16.57 -14.08
CA ASN A 202 2.50 17.40 -13.38
C ASN A 202 3.93 16.91 -13.60
N ASN A 203 4.66 17.60 -14.48
CA ASN A 203 6.07 17.33 -14.78
C ASN A 203 6.99 17.47 -13.55
N GLU A 204 6.66 18.34 -12.61
CA GLU A 204 7.46 18.53 -11.40
C GLU A 204 7.39 17.31 -10.46
N GLY A 205 6.24 16.64 -10.40
CA GLY A 205 6.06 15.42 -9.61
C GLY A 205 7.00 14.29 -10.06
N TRP A 206 7.18 14.11 -11.37
CA TRP A 206 8.09 13.09 -11.91
C TRP A 206 9.55 13.39 -11.63
N GLN A 207 9.94 14.64 -11.79
CA GLN A 207 11.30 15.09 -11.52
C GLN A 207 11.63 14.92 -10.03
N MET A 208 10.67 15.21 -9.15
CA MET A 208 10.77 14.95 -7.72
C MET A 208 10.97 13.45 -7.44
N VAL A 209 10.08 12.58 -7.93
CA VAL A 209 10.20 11.12 -7.71
C VAL A 209 11.52 10.58 -8.24
N SER A 210 11.93 10.96 -9.46
CA SER A 210 13.20 10.52 -10.05
C SER A 210 14.40 11.01 -9.23
N ALA A 211 14.39 12.26 -8.78
CA ALA A 211 15.45 12.82 -7.92
C ALA A 211 15.54 12.07 -6.60
N PHE A 212 14.40 11.82 -5.94
CA PHE A 212 14.37 11.05 -4.69
C PHE A 212 14.79 9.59 -4.88
N SER A 213 14.37 8.90 -5.96
CA SER A 213 14.80 7.52 -6.23
C SER A 213 16.32 7.43 -6.41
N LYS A 214 16.91 8.34 -7.18
CA LYS A 214 18.38 8.41 -7.35
C LYS A 214 19.07 8.73 -6.03
N LEU A 215 18.52 9.66 -5.24
CA LEU A 215 19.08 10.03 -3.93
C LEU A 215 19.00 8.88 -2.93
N LEU A 216 17.91 8.12 -2.95
CA LEU A 216 17.70 6.93 -2.13
C LEU A 216 18.69 5.82 -2.50
N ASN A 217 18.94 5.59 -3.80
CA ASN A 217 19.97 4.65 -4.24
C ASN A 217 21.36 5.06 -3.74
N LEU A 218 21.69 6.35 -3.81
CA LEU A 218 22.93 6.88 -3.22
C LEU A 218 22.95 6.66 -1.70
N ALA A 219 21.84 6.91 -1.01
CA ALA A 219 21.73 6.67 0.44
C ALA A 219 21.89 5.21 0.83
N VAL A 220 21.40 4.27 0.03
CA VAL A 220 21.62 2.83 0.22
C VAL A 220 23.10 2.48 0.05
N ALA A 221 23.77 3.05 -0.97
CA ALA A 221 25.21 2.88 -1.14
C ALA A 221 26.02 3.47 0.04
N LYS A 222 25.61 4.63 0.57
CA LYS A 222 26.22 5.21 1.78
C LYS A 222 25.95 4.35 3.01
N LEU A 223 24.76 3.81 3.17
CA LEU A 223 24.41 2.91 4.26
C LEU A 223 25.31 1.67 4.27
N TRP A 224 25.58 1.10 3.10
CA TRP A 224 26.52 -0.02 2.99
C TRP A 224 27.92 0.33 3.50
N LEU A 225 28.44 1.51 3.15
CA LEU A 225 29.73 1.99 3.68
C LEU A 225 29.69 2.20 5.20
N VAL A 226 28.57 2.69 5.74
CA VAL A 226 28.35 2.84 7.19
C VAL A 226 28.37 1.47 7.87
N PHE A 227 27.66 0.48 7.32
CA PHE A 227 27.68 -0.90 7.84
C PHE A 227 29.09 -1.49 7.84
N GLN A 228 29.84 -1.34 6.75
CA GLN A 228 31.23 -1.82 6.67
C GLN A 228 32.14 -1.17 7.71
N ARG A 229 32.00 0.14 7.94
CA ARG A 229 32.83 0.87 8.90
C ARG A 229 32.54 0.48 10.35
N ASN A 230 31.28 0.25 10.68
CA ASN A 230 30.86 -0.15 12.02
C ASN A 230 30.96 -1.67 12.26
N ASN A 231 31.19 -2.47 11.21
CA ASN A 231 31.13 -3.93 11.24
C ASN A 231 29.79 -4.45 11.79
N GLU A 232 28.71 -3.72 11.49
CA GLU A 232 27.34 -3.96 11.95
C GLU A 232 26.38 -3.91 10.76
N VAL A 233 25.36 -4.76 10.76
CA VAL A 233 24.30 -4.80 9.75
C VAL A 233 22.94 -4.99 10.41
N ASP A 234 21.87 -4.62 9.71
CA ASP A 234 20.51 -4.94 10.13
C ASP A 234 19.99 -6.21 9.44
N PHE A 235 18.79 -6.65 9.81
CA PHE A 235 18.15 -7.84 9.22
C PHE A 235 17.85 -7.69 7.72
N ALA A 236 17.49 -6.48 7.27
CA ALA A 236 17.18 -6.24 5.86
C ALA A 236 18.42 -6.42 4.97
N GLU A 237 19.61 -6.03 5.47
CA GLU A 237 20.87 -6.23 4.75
C GLU A 237 21.24 -7.72 4.70
N ILE A 238 21.02 -8.48 5.77
CA ILE A 238 21.28 -9.93 5.77
C ILE A 238 20.44 -10.63 4.70
N ALA A 239 19.14 -10.34 4.64
CA ALA A 239 18.25 -10.91 3.63
C ALA A 239 18.69 -10.52 2.21
N SER A 240 18.98 -9.23 1.99
CA SER A 240 19.46 -8.72 0.69
C SER A 240 20.76 -9.39 0.24
N ARG A 241 21.73 -9.54 1.16
CA ARG A 241 23.01 -10.21 0.89
C ARG A 241 22.87 -11.70 0.63
N ALA A 242 21.95 -12.36 1.33
CA ALA A 242 21.62 -13.75 1.06
C ALA A 242 21.12 -13.92 -0.38
N THR A 243 20.18 -13.07 -0.83
CA THR A 243 19.69 -13.09 -2.21
C THR A 243 20.80 -12.82 -3.21
N LEU A 244 21.62 -11.78 -2.99
CA LEU A 244 22.77 -11.46 -3.86
C LEU A 244 23.83 -12.57 -3.90
N ALA A 245 23.94 -13.41 -2.87
CA ALA A 245 24.89 -14.52 -2.86
C ALA A 245 24.42 -15.71 -3.71
N LEU A 246 23.13 -15.79 -4.03
CA LEU A 246 22.54 -16.88 -4.82
C LEU A 246 22.56 -16.60 -6.33
N THR A 247 22.78 -15.36 -6.75
CA THR A 247 22.76 -14.96 -8.16
C THR A 247 24.04 -14.22 -8.54
N ASP A 248 24.63 -14.56 -9.68
CA ASP A 248 25.80 -13.87 -10.20
C ASP A 248 25.46 -12.57 -10.94
N HIS A 249 26.48 -11.89 -11.49
CA HIS A 249 26.32 -10.62 -12.20
C HIS A 249 25.55 -10.77 -13.54
N PHE A 250 25.36 -11.99 -14.03
CA PHE A 250 24.63 -12.29 -15.26
C PHE A 250 23.20 -12.77 -15.00
N GLY A 251 22.79 -12.90 -13.73
CA GLY A 251 21.47 -13.43 -13.37
C GLY A 251 21.42 -14.96 -13.21
N GLU A 252 22.58 -15.62 -13.27
CA GLU A 252 22.69 -17.07 -13.20
C GLU A 252 22.90 -17.56 -11.75
N PRO A 253 22.43 -18.78 -11.42
CA PRO A 253 22.66 -19.35 -10.09
C PRO A 253 24.15 -19.50 -9.77
N THR A 254 24.57 -19.08 -8.57
CA THR A 254 25.95 -19.28 -8.11
C THR A 254 26.21 -20.73 -7.70
N ASP A 255 27.47 -21.11 -7.51
CA ASP A 255 27.86 -22.40 -6.94
C ASP A 255 27.19 -22.66 -5.57
N LEU A 256 26.96 -21.60 -4.79
CA LEU A 256 26.24 -21.69 -3.52
C LEU A 256 24.77 -22.03 -3.75
N ALA A 257 24.11 -21.38 -4.71
CA ALA A 257 22.72 -21.68 -5.06
C ALA A 257 22.58 -23.12 -5.54
N LEU A 258 23.45 -23.58 -6.44
CA LEU A 258 23.46 -24.97 -6.91
C LEU A 258 23.65 -25.96 -5.75
N LYS A 259 24.58 -25.68 -4.84
CA LYS A 259 24.81 -26.54 -3.66
C LYS A 259 23.58 -26.60 -2.75
N LEU A 260 22.92 -25.47 -2.50
CA LEU A 260 21.72 -25.42 -1.68
C LEU A 260 20.55 -26.13 -2.37
N ASP A 261 20.42 -26.00 -3.68
CA ASP A 261 19.39 -26.69 -4.47
C ASP A 261 19.50 -28.22 -4.35
N TYR A 262 20.71 -28.77 -4.32
CA TYR A 262 20.94 -30.20 -4.05
C TYR A 262 20.64 -30.62 -2.61
N GLN A 263 20.72 -29.71 -1.64
CA GLN A 263 20.59 -30.03 -0.22
C GLN A 263 19.17 -29.82 0.32
N ILE A 264 18.47 -28.80 -0.17
CA ILE A 264 17.15 -28.41 0.30
C ILE A 264 16.10 -29.11 -0.55
N GLN A 265 15.43 -30.11 0.04
CA GLN A 265 14.30 -30.79 -0.60
C GLN A 265 12.96 -30.20 -0.18
N HIS A 266 12.87 -29.69 1.05
CA HIS A 266 11.62 -29.17 1.61
C HIS A 266 11.88 -27.82 2.27
N LEU A 267 11.14 -26.79 1.84
CA LEU A 267 11.17 -25.46 2.41
C LEU A 267 9.85 -25.18 3.11
N LEU A 268 9.91 -24.94 4.42
CA LEU A 268 8.73 -24.63 5.24
C LEU A 268 8.85 -23.18 5.72
N VAL A 269 7.83 -22.37 5.46
CA VAL A 269 7.77 -20.96 5.84
C VAL A 269 6.55 -20.76 6.73
N ASP A 270 6.79 -20.42 8.00
CA ASP A 270 5.74 -20.05 8.94
C ASP A 270 5.53 -18.53 8.94
N GLU A 271 4.37 -18.08 9.43
CA GLU A 271 3.98 -16.66 9.48
C GLU A 271 4.13 -15.94 8.12
N PHE A 272 3.77 -16.61 7.03
CA PHE A 272 3.97 -16.13 5.66
C PHE A 272 3.31 -14.77 5.39
N GLN A 273 2.27 -14.39 6.15
CA GLN A 273 1.63 -13.07 6.05
C GLN A 273 2.53 -11.90 6.46
N ASP A 274 3.65 -12.15 7.15
CA ASP A 274 4.58 -11.11 7.58
C ASP A 274 5.82 -11.00 6.68
N THR A 275 5.87 -11.80 5.61
CA THR A 275 6.97 -11.82 4.63
C THR A 275 7.04 -10.52 3.83
N SER A 276 8.27 -10.05 3.56
CA SER A 276 8.55 -8.89 2.69
C SER A 276 8.83 -9.29 1.23
N PRO A 277 8.79 -8.36 0.26
CA PRO A 277 9.13 -8.65 -1.13
C PRO A 277 10.53 -9.28 -1.29
N SER A 278 11.52 -8.82 -0.52
CA SER A 278 12.88 -9.36 -0.58
C SER A 278 12.99 -10.79 -0.06
N GLN A 279 12.20 -11.15 0.95
CA GLN A 279 12.12 -12.52 1.45
C GLN A 279 11.41 -13.44 0.47
N ILE A 280 10.36 -12.97 -0.22
CA ILE A 280 9.73 -13.73 -1.31
C ILE A 280 10.74 -13.96 -2.44
N ALA A 281 11.47 -12.92 -2.87
CA ALA A 281 12.51 -13.07 -3.87
C ALA A 281 13.60 -14.08 -3.45
N LEU A 282 13.97 -14.12 -2.17
CA LEU A 282 14.88 -15.13 -1.64
C LEU A 282 14.30 -16.55 -1.76
N ILE A 283 13.02 -16.73 -1.41
CA ILE A 283 12.32 -18.02 -1.57
C ILE A 283 12.33 -18.43 -3.03
N GLU A 284 12.00 -17.51 -3.95
CA GLU A 284 12.00 -17.77 -5.40
C GLU A 284 13.38 -18.21 -5.92
N GLN A 285 14.47 -17.58 -5.45
CA GLN A 285 15.82 -17.98 -5.83
C GLN A 285 16.20 -19.36 -5.27
N LEU A 286 15.83 -19.64 -4.02
CA LEU A 286 16.10 -20.95 -3.39
C LEU A 286 15.31 -22.09 -4.02
N THR A 287 14.15 -21.79 -4.59
CA THR A 287 13.29 -22.76 -5.28
C THR A 287 13.38 -22.68 -6.80
N LYS A 288 14.38 -21.96 -7.34
CA LYS A 288 14.53 -21.77 -8.77
C LYS A 288 14.77 -23.12 -9.46
N GLY A 289 13.96 -23.43 -10.47
CA GLY A 289 14.05 -24.70 -11.20
C GLY A 289 13.36 -25.87 -10.52
N TRP A 290 12.67 -25.67 -9.39
CA TRP A 290 11.81 -26.69 -8.81
C TRP A 290 10.59 -26.93 -9.69
N GLN A 291 10.22 -28.20 -9.87
CA GLN A 291 9.04 -28.59 -10.65
C GLN A 291 8.05 -29.37 -9.77
N ALA A 292 6.79 -29.39 -10.17
CA ALA A 292 5.71 -30.03 -9.40
C ALA A 292 5.96 -31.53 -9.13
N ASP A 293 6.66 -32.22 -10.02
CA ASP A 293 6.92 -33.66 -9.93
C ASP A 293 8.33 -34.01 -9.39
N ASP A 294 9.07 -33.03 -8.88
CA ASP A 294 10.50 -33.19 -8.55
C ASP A 294 10.78 -33.61 -7.09
N ALA A 295 9.78 -34.18 -6.40
CA ALA A 295 9.81 -34.54 -4.97
C ALA A 295 10.14 -33.40 -3.97
N ARG A 296 10.52 -32.22 -4.46
CA ARG A 296 10.80 -31.01 -3.69
C ARG A 296 9.51 -30.26 -3.37
N THR A 297 9.39 -29.67 -2.18
CA THR A 297 8.15 -29.03 -1.74
C THR A 297 8.36 -27.70 -1.04
N LEU A 298 7.57 -26.69 -1.42
CA LEU A 298 7.41 -25.44 -0.69
C LEU A 298 6.10 -25.47 0.10
N PHE A 299 6.17 -25.26 1.41
CA PHE A 299 5.00 -25.24 2.29
C PHE A 299 4.97 -23.95 3.11
N CYS A 300 4.00 -23.09 2.80
CA CYS A 300 3.82 -21.81 3.50
C CYS A 300 2.59 -21.88 4.41
N VAL A 301 2.76 -21.48 5.66
CA VAL A 301 1.70 -21.35 6.67
C VAL A 301 1.57 -19.88 7.03
N GLY A 302 0.34 -19.40 7.13
CA GLY A 302 0.07 -18.04 7.59
C GLY A 302 -1.41 -17.73 7.68
N ASP A 303 -1.73 -16.67 8.42
CA ASP A 303 -3.08 -16.14 8.54
C ASP A 303 -3.10 -14.67 8.14
N PRO A 304 -3.66 -14.32 6.97
CA PRO A 304 -3.69 -12.93 6.53
C PRO A 304 -4.50 -12.04 7.50
N MET A 305 -5.46 -12.58 8.26
CA MET A 305 -6.22 -11.80 9.26
C MET A 305 -5.38 -11.40 10.48
N GLN A 306 -4.22 -12.02 10.69
CA GLN A 306 -3.29 -11.73 11.78
C GLN A 306 -2.18 -10.77 11.37
N SER A 307 -2.20 -10.23 10.14
CA SER A 307 -1.24 -9.23 9.71
C SER A 307 -1.48 -7.90 10.46
N ILE A 308 -0.82 -7.74 11.61
CA ILE A 308 -0.91 -6.56 12.47
C ILE A 308 0.11 -5.47 12.11
N TYR A 309 1.05 -5.77 11.21
CA TYR A 309 2.02 -4.81 10.68
C TYR A 309 1.42 -3.95 9.55
N ARG A 310 0.26 -3.33 9.82
CA ARG A 310 -0.55 -2.55 8.85
C ARG A 310 0.19 -1.36 8.19
N PHE A 311 1.31 -0.91 8.75
CA PHE A 311 2.22 0.04 8.09
C PHE A 311 2.92 -0.56 6.85
N ARG A 312 2.76 -1.87 6.61
CA ARG A 312 3.18 -2.63 5.43
C ARG A 312 1.96 -3.21 4.71
N LYS A 313 1.04 -2.38 4.21
CA LYS A 313 -0.09 -2.83 3.35
C LYS A 313 0.33 -3.81 2.24
N ALA A 314 1.59 -3.72 1.80
CA ALA A 314 2.22 -4.65 0.86
C ALA A 314 2.16 -6.12 1.31
N ASN A 315 2.30 -6.44 2.60
CA ASN A 315 2.44 -7.83 3.07
C ASN A 315 1.18 -8.68 2.83
N VAL A 316 0.00 -8.12 3.07
CA VAL A 316 -1.28 -8.80 2.78
C VAL A 316 -1.45 -9.05 1.29
N SER A 317 -1.13 -8.06 0.46
CA SER A 317 -1.22 -8.18 -1.00
C SER A 317 -0.26 -9.25 -1.52
N LEU A 318 0.95 -9.37 -0.95
CA LEU A 318 1.91 -10.43 -1.26
C LEU A 318 1.38 -11.82 -0.91
N PHE A 319 0.74 -11.97 0.27
CA PHE A 319 0.11 -13.24 0.66
C PHE A 319 -0.96 -13.67 -0.36
N LEU A 320 -1.85 -12.73 -0.74
CA LEU A 320 -2.90 -12.99 -1.72
C LEU A 320 -2.31 -13.30 -3.10
N GLN A 321 -1.29 -12.54 -3.53
CA GLN A 321 -0.61 -12.76 -4.80
C GLN A 321 0.06 -14.14 -4.86
N ALA A 322 0.76 -14.56 -3.80
CA ALA A 322 1.36 -15.88 -3.72
C ALA A 322 0.29 -16.99 -3.76
N THR A 323 -0.86 -16.76 -3.12
CA THR A 323 -1.98 -17.72 -3.13
C THR A 323 -2.61 -17.85 -4.53
N GLU A 324 -2.72 -16.76 -5.30
CA GLU A 324 -3.34 -16.76 -6.62
C GLU A 324 -2.39 -17.15 -7.76
N ARG A 325 -1.12 -16.73 -7.67
CA ARG A 325 -0.14 -16.84 -8.77
C ARG A 325 0.99 -17.81 -8.48
N GLY A 326 1.14 -18.28 -7.24
CA GLY A 326 2.31 -19.03 -6.83
C GLY A 326 3.50 -18.14 -6.47
N ILE A 327 4.65 -18.78 -6.23
CA ILE A 327 5.94 -18.14 -5.93
C ILE A 327 6.94 -18.63 -6.98
N GLY A 328 7.44 -17.72 -7.83
CA GLY A 328 8.19 -18.10 -9.02
C GLY A 328 7.39 -19.04 -9.92
N ASP A 329 7.99 -20.18 -10.28
CA ASP A 329 7.34 -21.22 -11.11
C ASP A 329 6.51 -22.23 -10.30
N ILE A 330 6.44 -22.08 -8.97
CA ILE A 330 5.73 -23.01 -8.08
C ILE A 330 4.29 -22.53 -7.86
N ALA A 331 3.34 -23.25 -8.42
CA ALA A 331 1.93 -23.08 -8.08
C ALA A 331 1.64 -23.59 -6.65
N LEU A 332 1.02 -22.74 -5.83
CA LEU A 332 0.64 -23.10 -4.46
C LEU A 332 -0.77 -23.67 -4.42
N THR A 333 -0.97 -24.74 -3.64
CA THR A 333 -2.31 -25.27 -3.35
C THR A 333 -2.80 -24.72 -2.02
N ARG A 334 -3.89 -23.94 -2.05
CA ARG A 334 -4.46 -23.35 -0.84
C ARG A 334 -5.17 -24.40 0.02
N LEU A 335 -4.74 -24.54 1.28
CA LEU A 335 -5.34 -25.43 2.27
C LEU A 335 -5.96 -24.62 3.43
N PRO A 336 -7.28 -24.37 3.43
CA PRO A 336 -7.90 -23.59 4.50
C PRO A 336 -8.07 -24.40 5.78
N LEU A 337 -7.54 -23.88 6.90
CA LEU A 337 -7.75 -24.42 8.23
C LEU A 337 -8.73 -23.54 9.02
N TYR A 338 -9.93 -24.05 9.26
CA TYR A 338 -10.99 -23.34 9.98
C TYR A 338 -11.27 -23.92 11.37
N ARG A 339 -10.62 -25.03 11.75
CA ARG A 339 -10.80 -25.67 13.06
C ARG A 339 -9.89 -25.04 14.11
N ASN A 340 -10.47 -24.42 15.13
CA ASN A 340 -9.76 -23.88 16.27
C ASN A 340 -9.66 -24.92 17.38
N ASN A 341 -8.44 -25.41 17.64
CA ASN A 341 -8.15 -26.37 18.71
C ASN A 341 -7.67 -25.69 20.01
N ARG A 342 -7.59 -24.36 20.04
CA ARG A 342 -7.00 -23.59 21.14
C ARG A 342 -8.04 -23.13 22.16
N SER A 343 -9.21 -22.70 21.70
CA SER A 343 -10.23 -22.02 22.49
C SER A 343 -11.57 -22.78 22.50
N HIS A 344 -12.39 -22.47 23.49
CA HIS A 344 -13.75 -23.02 23.64
C HIS A 344 -14.77 -22.26 22.77
N PRO A 345 -15.93 -22.87 22.46
CA PRO A 345 -16.97 -22.27 21.63
C PRO A 345 -17.34 -20.84 22.03
N ALA A 346 -17.59 -20.59 23.32
CA ALA A 346 -17.98 -19.26 23.83
C ALA A 346 -17.02 -18.12 23.43
N VAL A 347 -15.70 -18.39 23.36
CA VAL A 347 -14.70 -17.41 22.92
C VAL A 347 -14.70 -17.28 21.39
N VAL A 348 -14.72 -18.41 20.67
CA VAL A 348 -14.68 -18.44 19.21
C VAL A 348 -15.90 -17.77 18.60
N ASP A 349 -17.09 -18.01 19.16
CA ASP A 349 -18.35 -17.44 18.69
C ASP A 349 -18.39 -15.92 18.91
N TRP A 350 -17.94 -15.46 20.08
CA TRP A 350 -17.82 -14.02 20.34
C TRP A 350 -16.89 -13.32 19.34
N ILE A 351 -15.72 -13.92 19.02
CA ILE A 351 -14.80 -13.39 18.01
C ILE A 351 -15.46 -13.40 16.62
N ASN A 352 -16.11 -14.50 16.24
CA ASN A 352 -16.80 -14.67 14.94
C ASN A 352 -17.92 -13.66 14.71
N ASP A 353 -18.58 -13.20 15.77
CA ASP A 353 -19.68 -12.25 15.68
C ASP A 353 -19.19 -10.80 15.76
N THR A 354 -18.17 -10.54 16.58
CA THR A 354 -17.60 -9.19 16.75
C THR A 354 -16.80 -8.77 15.52
N PHE A 355 -15.90 -9.61 15.02
CA PHE A 355 -14.99 -9.22 13.93
C PHE A 355 -15.63 -9.29 12.54
N ARG A 356 -16.74 -10.03 12.36
CA ARG A 356 -17.46 -10.06 11.07
C ARG A 356 -17.92 -8.68 10.61
N ALA A 357 -18.28 -7.80 11.54
CA ALA A 357 -18.70 -6.43 11.23
C ALA A 357 -17.52 -5.45 11.03
N ILE A 358 -16.31 -5.84 11.44
CA ILE A 358 -15.11 -4.98 11.40
C ILE A 358 -14.35 -5.16 10.09
N PHE A 359 -14.26 -6.39 9.60
CA PHE A 359 -13.56 -6.70 8.36
C PHE A 359 -14.45 -6.41 7.13
N PRO A 360 -13.84 -6.10 5.96
CA PRO A 360 -14.57 -5.90 4.71
C PRO A 360 -15.30 -7.17 4.25
N SER A 361 -16.28 -7.00 3.38
CA SER A 361 -17.07 -8.10 2.81
C SER A 361 -16.28 -8.97 1.81
N HIS A 362 -15.20 -8.45 1.23
CA HIS A 362 -14.43 -9.09 0.17
C HIS A 362 -12.92 -8.88 0.38
N ASP A 363 -12.10 -9.85 -0.06
CA ASP A 363 -10.65 -9.68 -0.17
C ASP A 363 -10.34 -8.67 -1.30
N SER A 364 -9.39 -7.77 -1.09
CA SER A 364 -8.97 -6.75 -2.06
C SER A 364 -7.45 -6.58 -2.03
N MET A 365 -6.78 -7.11 -3.06
CA MET A 365 -5.33 -6.96 -3.22
C MET A 365 -4.89 -5.51 -3.34
N ALA A 366 -5.64 -4.69 -4.08
CA ALA A 366 -5.32 -3.28 -4.30
C ALA A 366 -5.36 -2.45 -3.02
N GLN A 367 -6.26 -2.80 -2.09
CA GLN A 367 -6.42 -2.10 -0.82
C GLN A 367 -5.66 -2.79 0.33
N GLY A 368 -5.04 -3.96 0.09
CA GLY A 368 -4.44 -4.80 1.12
C GLY A 368 -5.46 -5.23 2.18
N ALA A 369 -6.69 -5.51 1.75
CA ALA A 369 -7.82 -5.80 2.63
C ALA A 369 -8.23 -7.27 2.51
N ILE A 370 -8.62 -7.88 3.63
CA ILE A 370 -9.02 -9.29 3.71
C ILE A 370 -10.37 -9.37 4.39
N SER A 371 -11.24 -10.23 3.91
CA SER A 371 -12.53 -10.53 4.53
C SER A 371 -12.37 -11.48 5.73
N TYR A 372 -13.26 -11.33 6.71
CA TYR A 372 -13.24 -12.20 7.89
C TYR A 372 -13.55 -13.65 7.52
N ARG A 373 -12.71 -14.58 7.99
CA ARG A 373 -12.88 -16.02 7.81
C ARG A 373 -13.24 -16.64 9.15
N LYS A 374 -14.41 -17.27 9.22
CA LYS A 374 -14.91 -17.86 10.47
C LYS A 374 -14.09 -19.08 10.88
N PHE A 375 -13.99 -19.29 12.18
CA PHE A 375 -13.41 -20.49 12.77
C PHE A 375 -14.45 -21.28 13.56
N ILE A 376 -14.22 -22.59 13.71
CA ILE A 376 -15.07 -23.51 14.46
C ILE A 376 -14.26 -24.10 15.61
N ALA A 377 -14.70 -23.89 16.84
CA ALA A 377 -14.08 -24.52 18.01
C ALA A 377 -14.21 -26.05 17.96
N THR A 378 -13.17 -26.76 18.35
CA THR A 378 -13.19 -28.24 18.48
C THR A 378 -13.19 -28.70 19.93
N LYS A 379 -12.87 -27.81 20.88
CA LYS A 379 -12.96 -28.09 22.31
C LYS A 379 -14.43 -28.18 22.73
N PRO A 380 -14.74 -28.98 23.77
CA PRO A 380 -16.09 -29.04 24.33
C PRO A 380 -16.50 -27.68 24.90
N ASP A 381 -17.80 -27.46 25.03
CA ASP A 381 -18.30 -26.29 25.74
C ASP A 381 -18.04 -26.40 27.25
N VAL A 382 -17.72 -25.28 27.89
CA VAL A 382 -17.37 -25.20 29.32
C VAL A 382 -18.00 -23.95 29.90
N SER A 383 -18.72 -24.09 31.02
CA SER A 383 -19.53 -23.01 31.62
C SER A 383 -18.74 -21.77 32.06
N GLU A 384 -17.45 -21.91 32.34
CA GLU A 384 -16.58 -20.80 32.74
C GLU A 384 -15.94 -20.08 31.54
N ALA A 385 -15.99 -20.68 30.34
CA ALA A 385 -15.41 -20.08 29.15
C ALA A 385 -16.30 -18.95 28.62
N GLY A 386 -15.69 -17.84 28.23
CA GLY A 386 -16.41 -16.70 27.67
C GLY A 386 -15.55 -15.45 27.61
N VAL A 387 -16.14 -14.37 27.12
CA VAL A 387 -15.52 -13.04 27.09
C VAL A 387 -16.26 -12.15 28.06
N TYR A 388 -15.55 -11.64 29.06
CA TYR A 388 -16.09 -10.78 30.10
C TYR A 388 -15.45 -9.39 29.98
N ILE A 389 -16.29 -8.35 29.92
CA ILE A 389 -15.83 -6.96 29.86
C ILE A 389 -15.82 -6.41 31.28
N HIS A 390 -14.64 -6.01 31.76
CA HIS A 390 -14.46 -5.36 33.05
C HIS A 390 -14.16 -3.87 32.82
N PRO A 391 -15.18 -2.99 32.77
CA PRO A 391 -14.96 -1.58 32.50
C PRO A 391 -14.20 -0.92 33.67
N ILE A 392 -13.14 -0.19 33.35
CA ILE A 392 -12.46 0.69 34.30
C ILE A 392 -13.18 2.04 34.25
N VAL A 393 -13.97 2.33 35.29
CA VAL A 393 -14.61 3.64 35.44
C VAL A 393 -13.67 4.52 36.26
N SER A 394 -12.98 5.45 35.59
CA SER A 394 -12.24 6.50 36.29
C SER A 394 -13.25 7.52 36.82
N PRO A 395 -13.16 7.97 38.09
CA PRO A 395 -13.93 9.12 38.55
C PRO A 395 -13.55 10.33 37.68
N ALA A 396 -14.55 11.13 37.28
CA ALA A 396 -14.28 12.39 36.61
C ALA A 396 -13.72 13.38 37.64
N ASP A 397 -12.55 13.95 37.36
CA ASP A 397 -11.96 15.07 38.12
C ASP A 397 -12.73 16.38 37.89
#